data_AF-A0AAV0WNP6-F1
#
_entry.id   AF-A0AAV0WNP6-F1
#
_cell.length_a   1.000
_cell.length_b   1.000
_cell.length_c   1.000
_cell.angle_alpha   90.00
_cell.angle_beta   90.00
_cell.angle_gamma   90.00
#
_symmetry.space_group_name_H-M   'P 1'
#
loop_
_entity.id
_entity.type
_entity.pdbx_description
1 polymer ?
#
loop_
_entity_poly.entity_id
_entity_poly.type
_entity_poly.pdbx_seq_one_letter_code
_entity_poly.pdbx_strand_id
1 'polypeptide(L)'
;MFRCRDFFVVAAIEMTKRYNMADPVLSQLVMLKPQNAISHSFRETSPTLLPLIKSLPRIVSDTQQMQEIDDEWRSLPSAHYSLKFGV
;
A
#
# COMPACT_ATOMS: atom_id res chain seq x y z
N MET A 1 7.77 -28.11 21.87
CA MET A 1 6.63 -27.64 21.04
C MET A 1 6.66 -26.13 21.04
N PHE A 2 7.10 -25.50 19.93
CA PHE A 2 7.05 -24.04 19.83
C PHE A 2 5.58 -23.60 19.80
N ARG A 3 5.17 -22.74 20.74
CA ARG A 3 3.80 -22.20 20.76
C ARG A 3 3.76 -21.07 19.75
N CYS A 4 2.77 -21.06 18.85
CA CYS A 4 2.64 -20.00 17.82
C CYS A 4 2.70 -18.59 18.42
N ARG A 5 2.18 -18.41 19.64
CA ARG A 5 2.29 -17.17 20.41
C ARG A 5 3.75 -16.72 20.60
N ASP A 6 4.62 -17.63 21.02
CA ASP A 6 6.02 -17.32 21.33
C ASP A 6 6.77 -16.94 20.04
N PHE A 7 6.44 -17.60 18.93
CA PHE A 7 6.93 -17.21 17.61
C PHE A 7 6.52 -15.78 17.25
N PHE A 8 5.23 -15.42 17.39
CA PHE A 8 4.77 -14.06 17.06
C PHE A 8 5.43 -12.99 17.94
N VAL A 9 5.62 -13.26 19.23
CA VAL A 9 6.30 -12.33 20.15
C VAL A 9 7.74 -12.11 19.72
N VAL A 10 8.49 -13.20 19.47
CA VAL A 10 9.89 -13.11 19.03
C VAL A 10 9.97 -12.41 17.67
N ALA A 11 9.12 -12.77 16.72
CA ALA A 11 9.09 -12.17 15.39
C ALA A 11 8.82 -10.66 15.47
N ALA A 12 7.84 -10.22 16.26
CA ALA A 12 7.53 -8.79 16.41
C ALA A 12 8.72 -8.00 16.97
N ILE A 13 9.39 -8.51 18.01
CA ILE A 13 10.58 -7.89 18.60
C ILE A 13 11.73 -7.83 17.59
N GLU A 14 11.96 -8.92 16.85
CA GLU A 14 13.03 -8.98 15.87
C GLU A 14 12.78 -8.08 14.65
N MET A 15 11.51 -7.89 14.27
CA MET A 15 11.12 -6.96 13.21
C MET A 15 11.29 -5.50 13.66
N THR A 16 10.88 -5.14 14.87
CA THR A 16 11.01 -3.76 15.38
C THR A 16 12.46 -3.30 15.54
N LYS A 17 13.40 -4.24 15.75
CA LYS A 17 14.85 -3.96 15.73
C LYS A 17 15.39 -3.58 14.35
N ARG A 18 14.77 -4.08 13.27
CA ARG A 18 15.27 -3.97 11.89
C ARG A 18 14.55 -2.89 11.09
N TYR A 19 13.29 -2.62 11.41
CA TYR A 19 12.44 -1.70 10.65
C TYR A 19 11.90 -0.60 11.54
N ASN A 20 11.86 0.61 11.00
CA ASN A 20 11.17 1.72 11.64
C ASN A 20 9.66 1.52 11.53
N MET A 21 9.04 0.93 12.56
CA MET A 21 7.58 0.68 12.57
C MET A 21 6.74 1.97 12.62
N ALA A 22 7.37 3.12 12.90
CA ALA A 22 6.72 4.43 12.83
C ALA A 22 6.80 5.06 11.44
N ASP A 23 7.40 4.38 10.45
CA ASP A 23 7.49 4.88 9.08
C ASP A 23 6.07 5.00 8.47
N PRO A 24 5.64 6.20 8.06
CA PRO A 24 4.31 6.43 7.49
C PRO A 24 4.09 5.69 6.16
N VAL A 25 5.14 5.27 5.46
CA VAL A 25 5.04 4.43 4.26
C VAL A 25 4.42 3.09 4.63
N LEU A 26 4.87 2.46 5.74
CA LEU A 26 4.45 1.11 6.11
C LEU A 26 2.95 1.00 6.37
N SER A 27 2.35 2.03 6.98
CA SER A 27 0.90 2.08 7.22
C SER A 27 0.09 2.28 5.94
N GLN A 28 0.71 2.83 4.90
CA GLN A 28 0.08 3.17 3.62
C GLN A 28 0.23 2.06 2.55
N LEU A 29 1.17 1.11 2.73
CA LEU A 29 1.37 -0.03 1.82
C LEU A 29 0.11 -0.89 1.63
N VAL A 30 -0.83 -0.84 2.57
CA VAL A 30 -2.12 -1.54 2.47
C VAL A 30 -2.94 -1.08 1.25
N MET A 31 -2.75 0.16 0.78
CA MET A 31 -3.41 0.67 -0.44
C MET A 31 -2.91 -0.04 -1.72
N LEU A 32 -1.67 -0.53 -1.71
CA LEU A 32 -1.06 -1.20 -2.87
C LEU A 32 -1.50 -2.66 -3.02
N LYS A 33 -2.28 -3.19 -2.08
CA LYS A 33 -2.83 -4.55 -2.17
C LYS A 33 -3.91 -4.58 -3.26
N PRO A 34 -3.84 -5.48 -4.26
CA PRO A 34 -4.82 -5.52 -5.36
C PRO A 34 -6.27 -5.57 -4.88
N GLN A 35 -6.56 -6.38 -3.85
CA GLN A 35 -7.90 -6.50 -3.28
C GLN A 35 -8.43 -5.20 -2.67
N ASN A 36 -7.54 -4.33 -2.17
CA ASN A 36 -7.91 -3.04 -1.60
C ASN A 36 -8.06 -1.99 -2.70
N ALA A 37 -7.19 -2.03 -3.70
CA ALA A 37 -7.24 -1.15 -4.86
C ALA A 37 -8.53 -1.28 -5.69
N ILE A 38 -9.14 -2.47 -5.72
CA ILE A 38 -10.41 -2.71 -6.41
C ILE A 38 -11.64 -2.67 -5.47
N SER A 39 -11.43 -2.59 -4.16
CA SER A 39 -12.52 -2.59 -3.19
C SER A 39 -13.16 -1.20 -3.09
N HIS A 40 -14.47 -1.14 -3.36
CA HIS A 40 -15.24 0.10 -3.18
C HIS A 40 -15.19 0.62 -1.75
N SER A 41 -15.40 -0.26 -0.75
CA SER A 41 -15.42 0.13 0.66
C SER A 41 -14.07 0.61 1.17
N PHE A 42 -12.97 0.03 0.67
CA PHE A 42 -11.63 0.49 1.04
C PHE A 42 -11.37 1.91 0.50
N ARG A 43 -11.79 2.18 -0.74
CA ARG A 43 -11.55 3.46 -1.42
C ARG A 43 -12.36 4.61 -0.85
N GLU A 44 -13.50 4.34 -0.21
CA GLU A 44 -14.21 5.36 0.60
C GLU A 44 -13.32 5.90 1.74
N THR A 45 -12.50 5.03 2.34
CA THR A 45 -11.57 5.42 3.41
C THR A 45 -10.21 5.90 2.90
N SER A 46 -9.86 5.55 1.66
CA SER A 46 -8.58 5.85 1.02
C SER A 46 -8.78 6.38 -0.41
N PRO A 47 -9.33 7.59 -0.59
CA PRO A 47 -9.74 8.11 -1.90
C PRO A 47 -8.59 8.66 -2.76
N THR A 48 -7.37 8.71 -2.22
CA THR A 48 -6.19 9.29 -2.89
C THR A 48 -4.92 8.54 -2.52
N LEU A 49 -3.99 8.44 -3.47
CA LEU A 49 -2.64 7.90 -3.27
C LEU A 49 -1.61 8.99 -2.94
N LEU A 50 -1.96 10.27 -3.00
CA LEU A 50 -1.00 11.37 -2.83
C LEU A 50 -0.18 11.30 -1.54
N PRO A 51 -0.73 10.93 -0.36
CA PRO A 51 0.08 10.78 0.86
C PRO A 51 1.23 9.77 0.69
N LEU A 52 0.97 8.67 -0.03
CA LEU A 52 1.95 7.61 -0.27
C LEU A 52 2.98 8.05 -1.28
N ILE A 53 2.52 8.60 -2.41
CA ILE A 53 3.41 9.06 -3.48
C ILE A 53 4.37 10.15 -2.96
N LYS A 54 3.88 11.09 -2.14
CA LYS A 54 4.70 12.14 -1.52
C LYS A 54 5.75 11.61 -0.54
N SER A 55 5.48 10.46 0.10
CA SER A 55 6.46 9.79 0.96
C SER A 55 7.53 9.00 0.19
N LEU A 56 7.35 8.83 -1.13
CA LEU A 56 8.21 8.03 -2.00
C LEU A 56 8.77 8.86 -3.18
N PRO A 57 9.53 9.94 -2.91
CA PRO A 57 10.00 10.88 -3.94
C PRO A 57 10.98 10.26 -4.95
N ARG A 58 11.55 9.09 -4.64
CA ARG A 58 12.42 8.34 -5.56
C ARG A 58 11.65 7.54 -6.60
N ILE A 59 10.35 7.32 -6.40
CA ILE A 59 9.48 6.58 -7.34
C ILE A 59 8.84 7.58 -8.30
N VAL A 60 8.25 8.64 -7.77
CA VAL A 60 7.62 9.71 -8.54
C VAL A 60 8.03 11.03 -7.91
N SER A 61 8.70 11.89 -8.68
CA SER A 61 9.13 13.23 -8.24
C SER A 61 8.39 14.35 -8.96
N ASP A 62 7.87 14.07 -10.15
CA ASP A 62 7.17 15.04 -10.97
C ASP A 62 5.70 15.21 -10.52
N THR A 63 5.27 16.45 -10.28
CA THR A 63 3.95 16.73 -9.71
C THR A 63 2.82 16.38 -10.67
N GLN A 64 3.04 16.50 -11.98
CA GLN A 64 2.05 16.11 -12.99
C GLN A 64 1.87 14.58 -12.99
N GLN A 65 2.96 13.82 -12.96
CA GLN A 65 2.90 12.37 -12.83
C GLN A 65 2.21 11.91 -11.54
N MET A 66 2.42 12.60 -10.42
CA MET A 66 1.70 12.28 -9.17
C MET A 66 0.18 12.41 -9.35
N GLN A 67 -0.26 13.45 -10.06
CA GLN A 67 -1.68 13.71 -10.31
C GLN A 67 -2.27 12.67 -11.28
N GLU A 68 -1.56 12.34 -12.36
CA GLU A 68 -1.98 11.31 -13.33
C GLU A 68 -2.22 9.96 -12.64
N ILE A 69 -1.28 9.53 -11.78
CA ILE A 69 -1.40 8.29 -11.01
C ILE A 69 -2.58 8.33 -10.02
N ASP A 70 -2.79 9.48 -9.35
CA ASP A 70 -3.88 9.64 -8.40
C ASP A 70 -5.26 9.65 -9.08
N ASP A 71 -5.34 10.17 -10.31
CA ASP A 71 -6.56 10.13 -11.12
C ASP A 71 -6.85 8.72 -11.64
N GLU A 72 -5.81 7.97 -12.05
CA GLU A 72 -5.95 6.55 -12.38
C GLU A 72 -6.43 5.73 -11.18
N TRP A 73 -5.90 5.99 -9.98
CA TRP A 73 -6.38 5.36 -8.74
C TRP A 73 -7.88 5.62 -8.49
N ARG A 74 -8.34 6.85 -8.73
CA ARG A 74 -9.76 7.22 -8.63
C ARG A 74 -10.63 6.56 -9.71
N SER A 75 -10.04 6.13 -10.81
CA SER A 75 -10.76 5.43 -11.88
C SER A 75 -10.96 3.92 -11.63
N LEU A 76 -10.17 3.29 -10.75
CA LEU A 76 -10.36 1.88 -10.38
C LEU A 76 -11.75 1.64 -9.75
N PRO A 77 -12.34 0.43 -9.77
CA PRO A 77 -11.94 -0.73 -10.58
C PRO A 77 -12.45 -0.64 -12.04
N SER A 78 -12.79 0.53 -12.56
CA SER A 78 -13.59 0.68 -13.79
C SER A 78 -12.90 0.18 -15.08
N ALA A 79 -13.37 -1.00 -15.52
CA ALA A 79 -13.77 -1.41 -16.88
C ALA A 79 -12.77 -1.70 -18.03
N HIS A 80 -11.46 -1.43 -17.96
CA HIS A 80 -10.56 -1.81 -19.07
C HIS A 80 -9.30 -2.62 -18.74
N TYR A 81 -8.93 -2.72 -17.46
CA TYR A 81 -7.81 -3.59 -17.07
C TYR A 81 -8.32 -4.99 -16.76
N SER A 82 -8.44 -5.80 -17.81
CA SER A 82 -8.45 -7.25 -17.66
C SER A 82 -7.17 -7.62 -16.91
N LEU A 83 -7.28 -7.90 -15.61
CA LEU A 83 -6.18 -8.32 -14.74
C LEU A 83 -5.59 -9.62 -15.27
N LYS A 84 -4.68 -9.54 -16.23
CA LYS A 84 -3.69 -10.58 -16.52
C LYS A 84 -2.56 -10.45 -15.51
N PHE A 85 -2.86 -10.63 -14.23
CA PHE A 85 -1.82 -10.97 -13.26
C PHE A 85 -1.62 -12.47 -13.31
N GLY A 86 -0.85 -12.90 -14.30
CA GLY A 86 -0.29 -14.23 -14.39
C GLY A 86 1.20 -14.11 -14.67
N VAL A 87 2.00 -14.16 -13.60
CA VAL A 87 3.24 -14.95 -13.46
C VAL A 87 3.35 -15.31 -11.98
#